data_AF-M7YJQ0-F1
#
_entry.id   AF-M7YJQ0-F1
#
_cell.length_a   1.000
_cell.length_b   1.000
_cell.length_c   1.000
_cell.angle_alpha   90.00
_cell.angle_beta   90.00
_cell.angle_gamma   90.00
#
_symmetry.space_group_name_H-M   'P 1'
#
loop_
_entity.id
_entity.type
_entity.pdbx_description
1 polymer ?
#
loop_
_entity_poly.entity_id
_entity_poly.type
_entity_poly.pdbx_seq_one_letter_code
_entity_poly.pdbx_strand_id
1 'polypeptide(L)'
;MPPTSIVFSAIVFMLLSTASTTQANGSVSGKPKATDLMVEACKNASDYWLNITEAFCLSTLQSDNRSAKAKNLLDLVLVSIDIFKGHVTKVGVDVKKMLQNAKKGTIMMHALRFCVVDYETVLSTLNICEAIIREYQAEKGGMKSSNMPQCVDLAEHTLNECLSELADMPWAKALVKENEELRMLVYLNTNLLAPYNVRD
;
A
#
# COMPACT_ATOMS: atom_id res chain seq x y z
N MET A 1 -67.15 43.70 -15.79
CA MET A 1 -65.96 43.61 -14.92
C MET A 1 -64.73 44.01 -15.74
N PRO A 2 -63.79 44.78 -15.16
CA PRO A 2 -62.83 45.60 -15.91
C PRO A 2 -61.67 44.79 -16.50
N PRO A 3 -60.97 45.30 -17.53
CA PRO A 3 -59.72 44.74 -18.01
C PRO A 3 -58.57 45.28 -17.15
N THR A 4 -57.88 44.42 -16.41
CA THR A 4 -56.65 44.80 -15.70
C THR A 4 -55.44 44.56 -16.61
N SER A 5 -54.83 45.67 -17.02
CA SER A 5 -53.58 45.71 -17.75
C SER A 5 -52.40 45.19 -16.94
N ILE A 6 -51.47 44.64 -17.71
CA ILE A 6 -50.19 44.03 -17.41
C ILE A 6 -49.18 45.04 -16.83
N VAL A 7 -48.39 44.60 -15.84
CA VAL A 7 -47.05 45.16 -15.57
C VAL A 7 -46.08 43.98 -15.43
N PHE A 8 -45.37 43.65 -16.52
CA PHE A 8 -44.20 42.78 -16.46
C PHE A 8 -43.03 43.58 -15.90
N SER A 9 -42.71 43.36 -14.63
CA SER A 9 -41.49 43.88 -14.02
C SER A 9 -40.30 43.05 -14.51
N ALA A 10 -39.59 43.56 -15.52
CA ALA A 10 -38.33 42.99 -16.00
C ALA A 10 -37.23 43.23 -14.96
N ILE A 11 -37.00 42.26 -14.07
CA ILE A 11 -35.82 42.26 -13.20
C ILE A 11 -34.65 41.71 -14.02
N VAL A 12 -33.81 42.62 -14.51
CA VAL A 12 -32.50 42.29 -15.07
C VAL A 12 -31.60 41.89 -13.91
N PHE A 13 -31.44 40.58 -13.68
CA PHE A 13 -30.39 40.05 -12.81
C PHE A 13 -29.04 40.29 -13.49
N MET A 14 -28.35 41.37 -13.12
CA MET A 14 -26.94 41.51 -13.43
C MET A 14 -26.16 40.42 -12.68
N LEU A 15 -25.71 39.43 -13.44
CA LEU A 15 -24.75 38.41 -13.02
C LEU A 15 -23.44 39.08 -12.60
N LEU A 16 -23.21 39.19 -11.30
CA LEU A 16 -21.88 39.47 -10.74
C LEU A 16 -21.26 38.15 -10.28
N SER A 17 -20.63 37.48 -11.23
CA SER A 17 -19.73 36.36 -10.97
C SER A 17 -18.46 36.87 -10.29
N THR A 18 -18.49 37.06 -8.98
CA THR A 18 -17.24 37.16 -8.22
C THR A 18 -16.65 35.76 -8.11
N ALA A 19 -15.75 35.45 -9.04
CA ALA A 19 -14.84 34.32 -8.92
C ALA A 19 -13.97 34.55 -7.68
N SER A 20 -14.42 34.02 -6.55
CA SER A 20 -13.56 33.79 -5.40
C SER A 20 -12.62 32.66 -5.82
N THR A 21 -11.49 32.99 -6.42
CA THR A 21 -10.36 32.07 -6.54
C THR A 21 -9.78 31.86 -5.15
N THR A 22 -10.48 31.08 -4.33
CA THR A 22 -9.76 30.22 -3.39
C THR A 22 -8.95 29.31 -4.29
N GLN A 23 -7.65 29.59 -4.39
CA GLN A 23 -6.70 28.58 -4.81
C GLN A 23 -6.83 27.43 -3.81
N ALA A 24 -7.70 26.46 -4.13
CA ALA A 24 -7.45 25.09 -3.75
C ALA A 24 -6.07 24.80 -4.34
N ASN A 25 -5.04 24.96 -3.50
CA ASN A 25 -3.68 24.66 -3.83
C ASN A 25 -3.70 23.27 -4.46
N GLY A 26 -3.26 23.22 -5.71
CA GLY A 26 -3.64 22.18 -6.64
C GLY A 26 -3.48 20.79 -6.06
N SER A 27 -4.31 19.88 -6.57
CA SER A 27 -3.90 18.51 -6.80
C SER A 27 -2.64 18.52 -7.66
N VAL A 28 -1.49 18.83 -7.04
CA VAL A 28 -0.18 18.50 -7.58
C VAL A 28 -0.11 16.99 -7.39
N SER A 29 -0.58 16.30 -8.43
CA SER A 29 -0.29 14.90 -8.70
C SER A 29 1.22 14.78 -8.99
N GLY A 30 2.03 15.09 -7.99
CA GLY A 30 3.46 14.92 -7.97
C GLY A 30 3.81 14.10 -6.74
N LYS A 31 4.66 13.10 -6.91
CA LYS A 31 5.26 12.36 -5.79
C LYS A 31 5.80 13.37 -4.77
N PRO A 32 5.52 13.21 -3.46
CA PRO A 32 6.05 14.10 -2.45
C PRO A 32 7.57 14.08 -2.50
N LYS A 33 8.20 15.22 -2.22
CA LYS A 33 9.66 15.30 -2.13
C LYS A 33 10.14 14.40 -0.99
N ALA A 34 11.25 13.69 -1.21
CA ALA A 34 11.88 12.89 -0.17
C ALA A 34 12.32 13.79 1.00
N THR A 35 11.96 13.39 2.21
CA THR A 35 12.43 14.03 3.45
C THR A 35 13.76 13.41 3.88
N ASP A 36 14.51 14.09 4.74
CA ASP A 36 15.77 13.54 5.29
C ASP A 36 15.53 12.21 6.02
N LEU A 37 14.40 12.10 6.74
CA LEU A 37 13.97 10.86 7.39
C LEU A 37 13.77 9.73 6.37
N MET A 38 13.14 9.99 5.23
CA MET A 38 12.94 8.98 4.19
C MET A 38 14.29 8.55 3.58
N VAL A 39 15.17 9.50 3.30
CA VAL A 39 16.49 9.21 2.72
C VAL A 39 17.32 8.36 3.67
N GLU A 40 17.38 8.73 4.95
CA GLU A 40 18.12 7.97 5.96
C GLU A 40 17.53 6.56 6.16
N ALA A 41 16.20 6.45 6.30
CA ALA A 41 15.53 5.17 6.44
C ALA A 41 15.78 4.26 5.22
N CYS A 42 15.66 4.80 4.00
CA CYS A 42 15.87 4.02 2.77
C CYS A 42 17.33 3.62 2.54
N LYS A 43 18.27 4.47 2.93
CA LYS A 43 19.69 4.12 2.90
C LYS A 43 19.97 2.94 3.84
N ASN A 44 19.41 2.97 5.05
CA ASN A 44 19.59 1.91 6.04
C ASN A 44 18.84 0.62 5.69
N ALA A 45 17.69 0.73 4.99
CA ALA A 45 16.89 -0.41 4.57
C ALA A 45 17.36 -1.06 3.26
N SER A 46 18.35 -0.47 2.58
CA SER A 46 18.88 -1.01 1.33
C SER A 46 19.64 -2.32 1.57
N ASP A 47 19.35 -3.32 0.75
CA ASP A 47 19.99 -4.64 0.81
C ASP A 47 20.23 -5.15 -0.62
N TYR A 48 21.51 -5.39 -0.94
CA TYR A 48 21.93 -5.88 -2.25
C TYR A 48 21.40 -7.29 -2.55
N TRP A 49 21.40 -8.18 -1.57
CA TRP A 49 21.02 -9.59 -1.75
C TRP A 49 19.53 -9.74 -1.99
N LEU A 50 18.73 -8.85 -1.41
CA LEU A 50 17.28 -8.81 -1.56
C LEU A 50 16.82 -7.86 -2.69
N ASN A 51 17.76 -7.25 -3.41
CA ASN A 51 17.52 -6.26 -4.46
C ASN A 51 16.69 -5.05 -3.99
N ILE A 52 16.80 -4.70 -2.70
CA ILE A 52 16.17 -3.52 -2.12
C ILE A 52 17.14 -2.36 -2.27
N THR A 53 16.85 -1.48 -3.22
CA THR A 53 17.66 -0.28 -3.46
C THR A 53 17.08 0.94 -2.74
N GLU A 54 17.92 1.92 -2.43
CA GLU A 54 17.47 3.20 -1.87
C GLU A 54 16.43 3.85 -2.79
N ALA A 55 16.64 3.79 -4.11
CA ALA A 55 15.70 4.31 -5.10
C ALA A 55 14.35 3.59 -5.06
N PHE A 56 14.35 2.26 -4.93
CA PHE A 56 13.12 1.48 -4.79
C PHE A 56 12.36 1.88 -3.52
N CYS A 57 13.04 1.92 -2.38
CA CYS A 57 12.46 2.35 -1.10
C CYS A 57 11.88 3.76 -1.19
N LEU A 58 12.65 4.73 -1.67
CA LEU A 58 12.21 6.13 -1.81
C LEU A 58 11.00 6.22 -2.72
N SER A 59 11.05 5.57 -3.88
CA SER A 59 9.95 5.60 -4.84
C SER A 59 8.67 4.98 -4.28
N THR A 60 8.80 3.96 -3.42
CA THR A 60 7.71 3.29 -2.73
C THR A 60 7.09 4.23 -1.71
N LEU A 61 7.87 4.79 -0.79
CA LEU A 61 7.37 5.73 0.22
C LEU A 61 6.78 7.00 -0.42
N GLN A 62 7.39 7.50 -1.50
CA GLN A 62 6.88 8.62 -2.29
C GLN A 62 5.64 8.28 -3.13
N SER A 63 5.15 7.04 -3.12
CA SER A 63 3.83 6.76 -3.71
C SER A 63 2.68 7.25 -2.82
N ASP A 64 2.95 7.53 -1.53
CA ASP A 64 1.96 7.99 -0.56
C ASP A 64 2.41 9.29 0.13
N ASN A 65 1.55 10.31 0.07
CA ASN A 65 1.78 11.62 0.66
C ASN A 65 1.91 11.61 2.19
N ARG A 66 1.45 10.54 2.86
CA ARG A 66 1.61 10.37 4.31
C ARG A 66 3.08 10.22 4.70
N SER A 67 3.94 9.71 3.82
CA SER A 67 5.38 9.58 4.07
C SER A 67 6.05 10.92 4.36
N ALA A 68 5.61 12.00 3.70
CA ALA A 68 6.15 13.34 3.94
C ALA A 68 5.75 13.93 5.31
N LYS A 69 4.74 13.35 5.97
CA LYS A 69 4.23 13.77 7.28
C LYS A 69 4.69 12.85 8.41
N ALA A 70 5.42 11.79 8.10
CA ALA A 70 5.95 10.86 9.09
C ALA A 70 6.90 11.58 10.05
N LYS A 71 6.72 11.38 11.36
CA LYS A 71 7.53 12.04 12.39
C LYS A 71 8.69 11.17 12.87
N ASN A 72 8.62 9.87 12.59
CA ASN A 72 9.59 8.87 13.02
C ASN A 72 9.57 7.67 12.05
N LEU A 73 10.50 6.74 12.25
CA LEU A 73 10.65 5.54 11.41
C LEU A 73 9.40 4.65 11.41
N LEU A 74 8.75 4.45 12.57
CA LEU A 74 7.56 3.61 12.65
C LEU A 74 6.36 4.22 11.90
N ASP A 75 6.25 5.55 11.83
CA ASP A 75 5.26 6.20 10.96
C ASP A 75 5.52 5.89 9.48
N LEU A 76 6.78 5.83 9.04
CA LEU A 76 7.14 5.43 7.67
C LEU A 76 6.84 3.94 7.41
N VAL A 77 7.14 3.06 8.38
CA VAL A 77 6.82 1.64 8.29
C VAL A 77 5.31 1.43 8.13
N LEU A 78 4.49 2.09 8.94
CA LEU A 78 3.03 1.99 8.83
C LEU A 78 2.52 2.42 7.44
N VAL A 79 3.10 3.48 6.86
CA VAL A 79 2.77 3.88 5.48
C VAL A 79 3.23 2.82 4.47
N SER A 80 4.42 2.24 4.63
CA SER A 80 4.92 1.18 3.76
C SER A 80 4.08 -0.11 3.83
N ILE A 81 3.59 -0.48 5.02
CA ILE A 81 2.65 -1.59 5.23
C ILE A 81 1.33 -1.33 4.50
N ASP A 82 0.79 -0.11 4.57
CA ASP A 82 -0.44 0.24 3.86
C ASP A 82 -0.27 0.20 2.34
N ILE A 83 0.86 0.67 1.83
CA ILE A 83 1.21 0.53 0.41
C ILE A 83 1.26 -0.95 0.03
N PHE A 84 1.92 -1.77 0.84
CA PHE A 84 2.01 -3.21 0.60
C PHE A 84 0.64 -3.89 0.61
N LYS A 85 -0.21 -3.61 1.60
CA LYS A 85 -1.62 -4.05 1.62
C LYS A 85 -2.38 -3.65 0.35
N GLY A 86 -2.18 -2.43 -0.14
CA GLY A 86 -2.77 -1.96 -1.39
C GLY A 86 -2.36 -2.79 -2.60
N HIS A 87 -1.07 -3.14 -2.71
CA HIS A 87 -0.56 -4.00 -3.77
C HIS A 87 -1.10 -5.43 -3.66
N VAL A 88 -1.06 -6.06 -2.48
CA VAL A 88 -1.61 -7.40 -2.25
C VAL A 88 -3.10 -7.45 -2.59
N THR A 89 -3.86 -6.42 -2.18
CA THR A 89 -5.30 -6.33 -2.48
C THR A 89 -5.55 -6.28 -3.98
N LYS A 90 -4.77 -5.49 -4.71
CA LYS A 90 -4.90 -5.39 -6.17
C LYS A 90 -4.63 -6.74 -6.85
N VAL A 91 -3.50 -7.37 -6.53
CA VAL A 91 -3.14 -8.68 -7.10
C VAL A 91 -4.19 -9.74 -6.73
N GLY A 92 -4.67 -9.75 -5.48
CA GLY A 92 -5.73 -10.65 -5.03
C GLY A 92 -7.04 -10.46 -5.79
N VAL A 93 -7.43 -9.22 -6.12
CA VAL A 93 -8.61 -8.95 -6.98
C VAL A 93 -8.41 -9.52 -8.38
N ASP A 94 -7.22 -9.37 -8.96
CA ASP A 94 -6.95 -9.87 -10.32
C ASP A 94 -6.87 -11.40 -10.36
N VAL A 95 -6.28 -12.05 -9.36
CA VAL A 95 -6.30 -13.51 -9.20
C VAL A 95 -7.71 -14.05 -9.01
N LYS A 96 -8.57 -13.36 -8.23
CA LYS A 96 -10.00 -13.75 -8.11
C LYS A 96 -10.72 -13.70 -9.46
N LYS A 97 -10.44 -12.70 -10.31
CA LYS A 97 -11.00 -12.64 -11.67
C LYS A 97 -10.46 -13.76 -12.56
N MET A 98 -9.16 -14.06 -12.49
CA MET A 98 -8.58 -15.20 -13.20
C MET A 98 -9.25 -16.51 -12.78
N LEU A 99 -9.48 -16.71 -11.48
CA LEU A 99 -10.11 -17.89 -10.92
C LEU A 99 -11.55 -18.06 -11.40
N GLN A 100 -12.31 -16.97 -11.50
CA GLN A 100 -13.69 -16.99 -12.04
C GLN A 100 -13.73 -17.48 -13.49
N ASN A 101 -12.70 -17.18 -14.28
CA ASN A 101 -12.60 -17.57 -15.68
C ASN A 101 -11.88 -18.91 -15.89
N ALA A 102 -11.30 -19.50 -14.84
CA ALA A 102 -10.56 -20.75 -14.93
C ALA A 102 -11.51 -21.94 -15.18
N LYS A 103 -11.09 -22.85 -16.05
CA LYS A 103 -11.82 -24.09 -16.31
C LYS A 103 -11.81 -24.96 -15.04
N LYS A 104 -12.98 -25.46 -14.64
CA LYS A 104 -13.12 -26.34 -13.47
C LYS A 104 -12.23 -27.58 -13.57
N GLY A 105 -11.58 -27.93 -12.46
CA GLY A 105 -10.75 -29.13 -12.34
C GLY A 105 -9.37 -29.03 -13.01
N THR A 106 -8.95 -27.84 -13.43
CA THR A 106 -7.62 -27.63 -14.00
C THR A 106 -6.61 -27.24 -12.94
N ILE A 107 -5.32 -27.56 -13.19
CA ILE A 107 -4.18 -27.14 -12.36
C ILE A 107 -4.19 -25.61 -12.15
N MET A 108 -4.52 -24.84 -13.19
CA MET A 108 -4.69 -23.37 -13.07
C MET A 108 -5.71 -22.99 -12.00
N MET A 109 -6.88 -23.64 -11.97
CA MET A 109 -7.90 -23.36 -10.96
C MET A 109 -7.40 -23.68 -9.55
N HIS A 110 -6.62 -24.76 -9.39
CA HIS A 110 -6.03 -25.14 -8.11
C HIS A 110 -5.00 -24.12 -7.63
N ALA A 111 -4.02 -23.78 -8.46
CA ALA A 111 -3.00 -22.78 -8.14
C ALA A 111 -3.62 -21.40 -7.79
N LEU A 112 -4.59 -20.94 -8.59
CA LEU A 112 -5.28 -19.67 -8.31
C LEU A 112 -6.05 -19.69 -6.99
N ARG A 113 -6.57 -20.84 -6.54
CA ARG A 113 -7.24 -20.95 -5.23
C ARG A 113 -6.26 -20.80 -4.07
N PHE A 114 -5.09 -21.42 -4.16
CA PHE A 114 -4.02 -21.23 -3.17
C PHE A 114 -3.63 -19.76 -3.08
N CYS A 115 -3.33 -19.13 -4.22
CA CYS A 115 -3.00 -17.70 -4.24
C CYS A 115 -4.09 -16.80 -3.63
N VAL A 116 -5.38 -17.10 -3.81
CA VAL A 116 -6.45 -16.34 -3.14
C VAL A 116 -6.35 -16.45 -1.62
N VAL A 117 -6.19 -17.66 -1.09
CA VAL A 117 -6.05 -17.90 0.36
C VAL A 117 -4.80 -17.23 0.90
N ASP A 118 -3.69 -17.31 0.18
CA ASP A 118 -2.41 -16.75 0.61
C ASP A 118 -2.47 -15.22 0.67
N TYR A 119 -3.01 -14.55 -0.35
CA TYR A 119 -3.15 -13.08 -0.30
C TYR A 119 -4.11 -12.61 0.80
N GLU A 120 -5.20 -13.33 1.04
CA GLU A 120 -6.10 -13.01 2.15
C GLU A 120 -5.39 -13.18 3.51
N THR A 121 -4.55 -14.21 3.63
CA THR A 121 -3.74 -14.47 4.81
C THR A 121 -2.68 -13.40 5.02
N VAL A 122 -1.96 -12.98 3.96
CA VAL A 122 -1.01 -11.86 4.00
C VAL A 122 -1.70 -10.58 4.51
N LEU A 123 -2.87 -10.23 3.97
CA LEU A 123 -3.61 -9.04 4.41
C LEU A 123 -4.00 -9.13 5.89
N SER A 124 -4.45 -10.29 6.36
CA SER A 124 -4.76 -10.52 7.76
C SER A 124 -3.52 -10.36 8.66
N THR A 125 -2.40 -10.95 8.27
CA THR A 125 -1.12 -10.84 8.97
C THR A 125 -0.67 -9.37 9.06
N LEU A 126 -0.72 -8.62 7.96
CA LEU A 126 -0.32 -7.21 7.95
C LEU A 126 -1.18 -6.34 8.87
N ASN A 127 -2.48 -6.63 8.99
CA ASN A 127 -3.34 -5.92 9.95
C ASN A 127 -2.93 -6.20 11.41
N ILE A 128 -2.51 -7.42 11.72
CA ILE A 128 -1.98 -7.79 13.04
C ILE A 128 -0.65 -7.05 13.29
N CYS A 129 0.26 -7.04 12.33
CA CYS A 129 1.55 -6.35 12.46
C CYS A 129 1.38 -4.84 12.63
N GLU A 130 0.42 -4.24 11.92
CA GLU A 130 0.07 -2.84 12.07
C GLU A 130 -0.38 -2.54 13.51
N ALA A 131 -1.22 -3.39 14.10
CA ALA A 131 -1.66 -3.27 15.49
C ALA A 131 -0.47 -3.35 16.47
N ILE A 132 0.40 -4.35 16.31
CA ILE A 132 1.62 -4.53 17.12
C ILE A 132 2.52 -3.28 17.07
N ILE A 133 2.73 -2.71 15.88
CA ILE A 133 3.55 -1.49 15.72
C ILE A 133 2.91 -0.30 16.43
N ARG A 134 1.59 -0.13 16.30
CA ARG A 134 0.85 0.97 16.95
C ARG A 134 0.84 0.83 18.48
N GLU A 135 0.68 -0.38 19.00
CA GLU A 135 0.76 -0.68 20.43
C GLU A 135 2.16 -0.37 20.96
N TYR A 136 3.21 -0.82 20.27
CA TYR A 136 4.59 -0.50 20.64
C TYR A 136 4.86 1.02 20.68
N GLN A 137 4.36 1.77 19.70
CA GLN A 137 4.44 3.24 19.68
C GLN A 137 3.74 3.89 20.89
N ALA A 138 2.59 3.34 21.32
CA ALA A 138 1.80 3.88 22.42
C ALA A 138 2.38 3.53 23.80
N GLU A 139 2.83 2.29 23.98
CA GLU A 139 3.27 1.75 25.28
C GLU A 139 4.72 2.03 25.62
N LYS A 140 5.49 2.67 24.73
CA LYS A 140 6.91 3.03 24.93
C LYS A 140 7.78 1.86 25.43
N GLY A 141 7.58 0.65 24.91
CA GLY A 141 8.42 -0.51 25.23
C GLY A 141 7.83 -1.51 26.22
N GLY A 142 6.51 -1.49 26.46
CA GLY A 142 5.80 -2.59 27.15
C GLY A 142 5.84 -3.93 26.40
N MET A 143 6.13 -3.88 25.09
CA MET A 143 6.30 -5.04 24.21
C MET A 143 7.72 -5.11 23.67
N LYS A 144 8.24 -6.34 23.46
CA LYS A 144 9.54 -6.56 22.81
C LYS A 144 9.54 -5.97 21.41
N SER A 145 10.52 -5.12 21.11
CA SER A 145 10.63 -4.46 19.82
C SER A 145 10.79 -5.44 18.64
N SER A 146 11.40 -6.61 18.91
CA SER A 146 11.61 -7.66 17.92
C SER A 146 10.33 -8.33 17.43
N ASN A 147 9.19 -8.16 18.12
CA ASN A 147 7.90 -8.64 17.65
C ASN A 147 7.47 -7.97 16.33
N MET A 148 7.83 -6.69 16.13
CA MET A 148 7.45 -5.95 14.92
C MET A 148 8.07 -6.55 13.63
N PRO A 149 9.41 -6.67 13.50
CA PRO A 149 10.01 -7.27 12.30
C PRO A 149 9.62 -8.74 12.15
N GLN A 150 9.53 -9.52 13.24
CA GLN A 150 9.12 -10.92 13.17
C GLN A 150 7.69 -11.08 12.63
N CYS A 151 6.77 -10.18 13.00
CA CYS A 151 5.42 -10.23 12.47
C CYS A 151 5.38 -10.01 10.95
N VAL A 152 6.11 -9.00 10.46
CA VAL A 152 6.14 -8.69 9.02
C VAL A 152 6.77 -9.84 8.22
N ASP A 153 7.79 -10.50 8.76
CA ASP A 153 8.47 -11.64 8.15
C ASP A 153 7.52 -12.82 7.86
N LEU A 154 6.48 -13.02 8.68
CA LEU A 154 5.46 -14.06 8.45
C LEU A 154 4.70 -13.88 7.13
N ALA A 155 4.60 -12.65 6.62
CA ALA A 155 3.98 -12.38 5.32
C ALA A 155 4.80 -12.97 4.16
N GLU A 156 6.13 -13.07 4.30
CA GLU A 156 6.99 -13.64 3.26
C GLU A 156 6.66 -15.11 3.01
N HIS A 157 6.61 -15.91 4.09
CA HIS A 157 6.36 -17.34 3.99
C HIS A 157 5.05 -17.63 3.26
N THR A 158 4.02 -16.84 3.55
CA THR A 158 2.70 -16.97 2.93
C THR A 158 2.72 -16.64 1.43
N LEU A 159 3.48 -15.63 1.00
CA LEU A 159 3.63 -15.31 -0.43
C LEU A 159 4.37 -16.42 -1.20
N ASN A 160 5.33 -17.09 -0.56
CA ASN A 160 6.13 -18.14 -1.21
C ASN A 160 5.29 -19.37 -1.58
N GLU A 161 4.25 -19.69 -0.83
CA GLU A 161 3.35 -20.82 -1.15
C GLU A 161 2.61 -20.59 -2.49
N CYS A 162 2.00 -19.40 -2.67
CA CYS A 162 1.42 -19.01 -3.97
C CYS A 162 2.47 -19.05 -5.09
N LEU A 163 3.67 -18.53 -4.84
CA LEU A 163 4.73 -18.53 -5.85
C LEU A 163 5.13 -19.96 -6.27
N SER A 164 5.22 -20.89 -5.32
CA SER A 164 5.48 -22.31 -5.60
C SER A 164 4.39 -22.95 -6.45
N GLU A 165 3.12 -22.63 -6.19
CA GLU A 165 1.99 -23.11 -7.00
C GLU A 165 1.97 -22.50 -8.41
N LEU A 166 2.63 -21.38 -8.64
CA LEU A 166 2.73 -20.73 -9.95
C LEU A 166 4.00 -21.13 -10.73
N ALA A 167 4.96 -21.77 -10.05
CA ALA A 167 6.23 -22.15 -10.63
C ALA A 167 6.02 -23.02 -11.88
N ASP A 168 6.85 -22.80 -12.89
CA ASP A 168 6.85 -23.53 -14.17
C ASP A 168 5.56 -23.45 -14.99
N MET A 169 4.57 -22.64 -14.60
CA MET A 169 3.34 -22.46 -15.36
C MET A 169 3.50 -21.37 -16.43
N PRO A 170 3.43 -21.71 -17.74
CA PRO A 170 3.67 -20.73 -18.80
C PRO A 170 2.68 -19.55 -18.79
N TRP A 171 1.44 -19.81 -18.33
CA TRP A 171 0.40 -18.79 -18.23
C TRP A 171 0.60 -17.83 -17.06
N ALA A 172 1.37 -18.21 -16.04
CA ALA A 172 1.49 -17.48 -14.77
C ALA A 172 2.59 -16.41 -14.77
N LYS A 173 3.35 -16.25 -15.86
CA LYS A 173 4.54 -15.36 -15.91
C LYS A 173 4.29 -13.94 -15.39
N ALA A 174 3.14 -13.34 -15.72
CA ALA A 174 2.79 -12.01 -15.22
C ALA A 174 2.54 -12.01 -13.70
N LEU A 175 1.82 -13.02 -13.21
CA LEU A 175 1.49 -13.16 -11.79
C LEU A 175 2.71 -13.52 -10.94
N VAL A 176 3.65 -14.30 -11.48
CA VAL A 176 4.95 -14.56 -10.85
C VAL A 176 5.70 -13.25 -10.63
N LYS A 177 5.76 -12.37 -11.64
CA LYS A 177 6.40 -11.05 -11.51
C LYS A 177 5.69 -10.18 -10.47
N GLU A 178 4.35 -10.19 -10.42
CA GLU A 178 3.60 -9.47 -9.38
C GLU A 178 3.94 -9.99 -7.98
N ASN A 179 4.07 -11.31 -7.79
CA ASN A 179 4.51 -11.89 -6.51
C ASN A 179 5.94 -11.48 -6.14
N GLU A 180 6.86 -11.42 -7.11
CA GLU A 180 8.21 -10.93 -6.87
C GLU A 180 8.22 -9.47 -6.37
N GLU A 181 7.35 -8.62 -6.94
CA GLU A 181 7.16 -7.24 -6.48
C GLU A 181 6.57 -7.18 -5.05
N LEU A 182 5.60 -8.04 -4.73
CA LEU A 182 5.06 -8.19 -3.37
C LEU A 182 6.15 -8.63 -2.38
N ARG A 183 7.01 -9.57 -2.77
CA ARG A 183 8.12 -10.05 -1.95
C ARG A 183 9.14 -8.95 -1.67
N MET A 184 9.46 -8.12 -2.66
CA MET A 184 10.32 -6.94 -2.43
C MET A 184 9.71 -5.96 -1.42
N LEU A 185 8.38 -5.81 -1.41
CA LEU A 185 7.70 -4.98 -0.41
C LEU A 185 7.76 -5.58 0.99
N VAL A 186 7.67 -6.91 1.14
CA VAL A 186 7.90 -7.56 2.45
C VAL A 186 9.30 -7.25 2.95
N TYR A 187 10.34 -7.50 2.15
CA TYR A 187 11.73 -7.25 2.55
C TYR A 187 11.98 -5.79 2.88
N LEU A 188 11.40 -4.86 2.11
CA LEU A 188 11.49 -3.45 2.43
C LEU A 188 10.93 -3.15 3.82
N ASN A 189 9.74 -3.67 4.16
CA ASN A 189 9.13 -3.47 5.46
C ASN A 189 9.95 -4.11 6.59
N THR A 190 10.48 -5.32 6.39
CA THR A 190 11.37 -6.00 7.34
C THR A 190 12.67 -5.21 7.55
N ASN A 191 13.28 -4.69 6.48
CA ASN A 191 14.51 -3.92 6.55
C ASN A 191 14.32 -2.55 7.21
N LEU A 192 13.18 -1.88 6.97
CA LEU A 192 12.82 -0.65 7.68
C LEU A 192 12.66 -0.90 9.20
N LEU A 193 12.30 -2.12 9.60
CA LEU A 193 12.18 -2.54 11.00
C LEU A 193 13.46 -3.15 11.58
N ALA A 194 14.56 -3.26 10.81
CA ALA A 194 15.82 -3.85 11.28
C ALA A 194 16.36 -3.21 12.58
N PRO A 195 16.26 -1.89 12.82
CA PRO A 195 16.68 -1.27 14.08
C PRO A 195 15.94 -1.80 15.33
N TYR A 196 14.77 -2.42 15.15
CA TYR A 196 13.96 -2.99 16.24
C TYR A 196 14.20 -4.48 16.46
N ASN A 197 15.01 -5.13 15.61
CA ASN A 197 15.36 -6.55 15.74
C ASN A 197 16.51 -6.77 16.73
N VAL A 198 16.38 -6.22 17.94
CA VAL A 198 17.32 -6.42 19.04
C VAL A 198 16.92 -7.70 19.78
N ARG A 199 17.86 -8.64 19.88
CA ARG A 199 17.73 -9.81 20.76
C ARG A 199 18.15 -9.38 22.16
N ASP A 200 17.18 -9.15 23.03
CA ASP A 200 17.40 -9.09 24.48
C ASP A 200 17.83 -10.45 25.03
#